data_AF-A0A2S7TW23-F1
#
_entry.id   AF-A0A2S7TW23-F1
#
_cell.length_a   1.000
_cell.length_b   1.000
_cell.length_c   1.000
_cell.angle_alpha   90.00
_cell.angle_beta   90.00
_cell.angle_gamma   90.00
#
_symmetry.space_group_name_H-M   'P 1'
#
loop_
_entity.id
_entity.type
_entity.pdbx_description
1 polymer ?
#
loop_
_entity_poly.entity_id
_entity_poly.type
_entity_poly.pdbx_seq_one_letter_code
_entity_poly.pdbx_strand_id
1 'polypeptide(L)'
;MNAAYIDEMVSKSLAGERSVYVGHVPDPECYIQSIRQRFLDKRIEPALRTVIVEHHIVHLVDLPAGTHMVYFVTEDNPLSVFYDPSSESFGAAWGPDESTGQYLDLGFRSDDVLDIAAA
;
A
#
# COMPACT_ATOMS: atom_id res chain seq x y z
N MET A 1 3.03 -3.52 -17.06
CA MET A 1 1.81 -3.08 -16.35
C MET A 1 1.66 -1.57 -16.55
N ASN A 2 0.45 -0.99 -16.52
CA ASN A 2 0.23 0.44 -16.70
C ASN A 2 -0.68 1.02 -15.61
N ALA A 3 -0.73 2.35 -15.47
CA ALA A 3 -1.48 3.02 -14.41
C ALA A 3 -2.97 2.67 -14.40
N ALA A 4 -3.60 2.56 -15.58
CA ALA A 4 -5.02 2.20 -15.70
C ALA A 4 -5.34 0.81 -15.13
N TYR A 5 -4.46 -0.17 -15.33
CA TYR A 5 -4.61 -1.50 -14.75
C TYR A 5 -4.49 -1.48 -13.22
N ILE A 6 -3.55 -0.69 -12.68
CA ILE A 6 -3.42 -0.51 -11.21
C ILE A 6 -4.67 0.14 -10.63
N ASP A 7 -5.19 1.16 -11.31
CA ASP A 7 -6.39 1.87 -10.90
C ASP A 7 -7.63 0.96 -10.86
N GLU A 8 -7.73 0.04 -11.83
CA GLU A 8 -8.76 -1.00 -11.86
C GLU A 8 -8.65 -1.95 -10.66
N MET A 9 -7.43 -2.37 -10.29
CA MET A 9 -7.22 -3.24 -9.11
C MET A 9 -7.57 -2.54 -7.81
N VAL A 10 -7.17 -1.28 -7.63
CA VAL A 10 -7.57 -0.46 -6.47
C VAL A 10 -9.10 -0.37 -6.41
N SER A 11 -9.75 -0.10 -7.55
CA SER A 11 -11.20 0.02 -7.62
C SER A 11 -11.91 -1.30 -7.28
N LYS A 12 -11.37 -2.43 -7.73
CA LYS A 12 -11.87 -3.78 -7.39
C LYS A 12 -11.73 -4.08 -5.90
N SER A 13 -10.58 -3.79 -5.30
CA SER A 13 -10.36 -3.95 -3.86
C SER A 13 -11.33 -3.08 -3.06
N LEU A 14 -11.51 -1.80 -3.40
CA LEU A 14 -12.45 -0.89 -2.74
C LEU A 14 -13.94 -1.27 -2.91
N ALA A 15 -14.28 -2.09 -3.91
CA ALA A 15 -15.64 -2.57 -4.17
C ALA A 15 -15.93 -3.95 -3.56
N GLY A 16 -14.91 -4.67 -3.08
CA GLY A 16 -15.06 -5.98 -2.46
C GLY A 16 -15.76 -5.95 -1.09
N GLU A 17 -16.35 -7.08 -0.68
CA GLU A 17 -17.11 -7.22 0.56
C GLU A 17 -16.26 -7.52 1.82
N ARG A 18 -14.93 -7.39 1.80
CA ARG A 18 -14.03 -7.88 2.86
C ARG A 18 -12.80 -6.97 3.00
N SER A 19 -12.13 -6.83 4.15
CA SER A 19 -12.56 -6.56 5.54
C SER A 19 -11.31 -6.33 6.39
N VAL A 20 -11.08 -5.08 6.79
CA VAL A 20 -10.07 -4.76 7.81
C VAL A 20 -10.41 -5.49 9.11
N TYR A 21 -9.44 -6.15 9.74
CA TYR A 21 -9.65 -6.80 11.03
C TYR A 21 -9.92 -5.74 12.13
N VAL A 22 -11.13 -5.77 12.68
CA VAL A 22 -11.67 -4.71 13.57
C VAL A 22 -12.16 -5.24 14.91
N GLY A 23 -11.62 -6.36 15.38
CA GLY A 23 -12.13 -7.12 16.54
C GLY A 23 -12.24 -6.35 17.87
N HIS A 24 -11.70 -5.13 17.97
CA HIS A 24 -11.74 -4.28 19.17
C HIS A 24 -12.43 -2.93 18.94
N VAL A 25 -13.05 -2.70 17.77
CA VAL A 25 -13.63 -1.42 17.40
C VAL A 25 -15.14 -1.41 17.73
N PRO A 26 -15.66 -0.39 18.44
CA PRO A 26 -17.08 -0.31 18.80
C PRO A 26 -18.04 -0.26 17.60
N ASP A 27 -17.62 0.35 16.50
CA ASP A 27 -18.36 0.46 15.24
C ASP A 27 -17.44 0.10 14.05
N PRO A 28 -17.37 -1.19 13.70
CA PRO A 28 -16.60 -1.71 12.56
C PRO A 28 -16.87 -1.00 11.24
N GLU A 29 -18.14 -0.73 10.92
CA GLU A 29 -18.54 -0.15 9.64
C GLU A 29 -18.06 1.29 9.54
N CYS A 30 -18.32 2.10 10.57
CA CYS A 30 -17.86 3.48 10.61
C CYS A 30 -16.33 3.58 10.51
N TYR A 31 -15.62 2.69 11.19
CA TYR A 31 -14.16 2.64 11.14
C TYR A 31 -13.63 2.29 9.74
N ILE A 32 -14.19 1.26 9.09
CA ILE A 32 -13.82 0.89 7.72
C ILE A 32 -14.10 2.04 6.75
N GLN A 33 -15.26 2.70 6.87
CA GLN A 33 -15.57 3.88 6.05
C GLN A 33 -14.58 5.02 6.29
N SER A 34 -14.12 5.23 7.53
CA SER A 34 -13.12 6.24 7.83
C SER A 34 -11.74 5.93 7.22
N ILE A 35 -11.32 4.66 7.19
CA ILE A 35 -10.08 4.25 6.51
C ILE A 35 -10.23 4.49 5.00
N ARG A 36 -11.34 4.02 4.43
CA ARG A 36 -11.64 4.20 3.01
C ARG A 36 -11.61 5.67 2.60
N GLN A 37 -12.25 6.54 3.38
CA GLN A 37 -12.25 7.98 3.08
C GLN A 37 -10.83 8.56 3.16
N ARG A 38 -10.07 8.24 4.21
CA ARG A 38 -8.66 8.69 4.33
C ARG A 38 -7.79 8.22 3.18
N PHE A 39 -8.01 6.99 2.71
CA PHE A 39 -7.32 6.46 1.54
C PHE A 39 -7.69 7.25 0.28
N LEU A 40 -8.98 7.47 0.04
CA LEU A 40 -9.47 8.21 -1.13
C LEU A 40 -8.97 9.67 -1.14
N ASP A 41 -8.88 10.31 0.02
CA ASP A 41 -8.38 11.69 0.15
C ASP A 41 -6.90 11.82 -0.25
N LYS A 42 -6.14 10.72 -0.15
CA LYS A 42 -4.70 10.63 -0.46
C LYS A 42 -4.41 9.91 -1.77
N ARG A 43 -5.45 9.40 -2.45
CA ARG A 43 -5.30 8.62 -3.68
C ARG A 43 -4.76 9.51 -4.78
N ILE A 44 -3.79 8.99 -5.51
CA ILE A 44 -3.19 9.63 -6.68
C ILE A 44 -3.42 8.78 -7.93
N GLU A 45 -3.16 9.36 -9.10
CA GLU A 45 -2.95 8.55 -10.30
C GLU A 45 -1.73 7.64 -10.07
N PRO A 46 -1.82 6.32 -10.34
CA PRO A 46 -0.74 5.40 -10.03
C PRO A 46 0.60 5.82 -10.63
N ALA A 47 1.58 6.06 -9.77
CA ALA A 47 2.88 6.63 -10.15
C ALA A 47 4.01 5.62 -9.94
N LEU A 48 4.79 5.36 -10.99
CA LEU A 48 5.95 4.48 -10.88
C LEU A 48 7.04 5.13 -10.02
N ARG A 49 7.49 4.42 -8.99
CA ARG A 49 8.50 4.83 -8.01
C ARG A 49 9.33 3.62 -7.59
N THR A 50 10.31 3.87 -6.73
CA THR A 50 11.13 2.81 -6.15
C THR A 50 11.00 2.75 -4.64
N VAL A 51 10.95 1.54 -4.10
CA VAL A 51 11.07 1.24 -2.67
C VAL A 51 12.34 0.43 -2.42
N ILE A 52 12.87 0.52 -1.20
CA ILE A 52 13.98 -0.29 -0.72
C ILE A 52 13.42 -1.43 0.11
N VAL A 53 13.71 -2.66 -0.28
CA VAL A 53 13.49 -3.85 0.55
C VAL A 53 14.79 -4.13 1.31
N GLU A 54 14.76 -3.97 2.63
CA GLU A 54 15.90 -4.30 3.47
C GLU A 54 16.03 -5.80 3.73
N HIS A 55 17.24 -6.26 4.03
CA HIS A 55 17.54 -7.67 4.29
C HIS A 55 16.63 -8.33 5.33
N HIS A 56 16.23 -7.59 6.36
CA HIS A 56 15.39 -8.14 7.43
C HIS A 56 13.92 -8.33 7.02
N ILE A 57 13.50 -7.71 5.90
CA ILE A 57 12.12 -7.74 5.38
C ILE A 57 11.96 -8.75 4.25
N VAL A 58 13.05 -9.17 3.60
CA VAL A 58 13.07 -10.15 2.49
C VAL A 58 12.16 -11.36 2.74
N HIS A 59 12.19 -11.92 3.95
CA HIS A 59 11.39 -13.10 4.32
C HIS A 59 9.88 -12.82 4.44
N LEU A 60 9.49 -11.57 4.64
CA LEU A 60 8.08 -11.15 4.75
C LEU A 60 7.45 -10.95 3.38
N VAL A 61 8.26 -10.58 2.37
CA VAL A 61 7.76 -10.14 1.06
C VAL A 61 8.16 -11.06 -0.10
N ASP A 62 8.97 -12.08 0.17
CA ASP A 62 9.53 -13.03 -0.80
C ASP A 62 10.23 -12.34 -2.01
N LEU A 63 10.94 -11.25 -1.72
CA LEU A 63 11.71 -10.47 -2.70
C LEU A 63 13.16 -10.32 -2.21
N PRO A 64 14.16 -10.32 -3.11
CA PRO A 64 15.54 -10.06 -2.72
C PRO A 64 15.68 -8.65 -2.13
N ALA A 65 16.66 -8.46 -1.25
CA ALA A 65 16.98 -7.12 -0.75
C ALA A 65 17.45 -6.20 -1.90
N GLY A 66 17.11 -4.92 -1.82
CA GLY A 66 17.51 -3.91 -2.80
C GLY A 66 16.37 -3.00 -3.24
N THR A 67 16.60 -2.27 -4.33
CA THR A 67 15.62 -1.33 -4.89
C THR A 67 14.66 -2.05 -5.83
N HIS A 68 13.36 -1.87 -5.60
CA HIS A 68 12.29 -2.46 -6.41
C HIS A 68 11.39 -1.37 -7.00
N MET A 69 10.96 -1.59 -8.24
CA MET A 69 10.03 -0.71 -8.94
C MET A 69 8.59 -1.08 -8.58
N VAL A 70 7.83 -0.11 -8.09
CA VAL A 70 6.43 -0.29 -7.65
C VAL A 70 5.58 0.89 -8.11
N TYR A 71 4.25 0.74 -8.06
CA TYR A 71 3.30 1.79 -8.40
C TYR A 71 2.66 2.35 -7.14
N PHE A 72 3.00 3.57 -6.77
CA PHE A 72 2.36 4.26 -5.65
C PHE A 72 0.92 4.61 -6.05
N VAL A 73 -0.02 4.31 -5.16
CA VAL A 73 -1.46 4.60 -5.35
C VAL A 73 -1.97 5.65 -4.37
N THR A 74 -1.20 5.92 -3.31
CA THR A 74 -1.32 7.12 -2.48
C THR A 74 0.03 7.84 -2.41
N GLU A 75 -0.02 9.14 -2.11
CA GLU A 75 1.17 9.92 -1.76
C GLU A 75 0.90 10.59 -0.42
N ASP A 76 1.52 10.06 0.63
CA ASP A 76 1.40 10.58 1.98
C ASP A 76 2.71 10.36 2.74
N ASN A 77 3.08 11.34 3.55
CA ASN A 77 4.30 11.33 4.34
C ASN A 77 3.92 11.22 5.82
N PRO A 78 4.25 10.12 6.52
CA PRO A 78 5.28 9.15 6.10
C PRO A 78 4.76 7.86 5.45
N LEU A 79 3.45 7.59 5.41
CA LEU A 79 2.94 6.27 5.03
C LEU A 79 2.24 6.29 3.67
N SER A 80 2.88 5.73 2.65
CA SER A 80 2.31 5.59 1.30
C SER A 80 1.96 4.14 1.00
N VAL A 81 0.90 3.93 0.21
CA VAL A 81 0.46 2.62 -0.28
C VAL A 81 0.93 2.46 -1.72
N PHE A 82 1.49 1.30 -2.05
CA PHE A 82 1.91 0.95 -3.39
C PHE A 82 1.35 -0.40 -3.82
N TYR A 83 1.34 -0.63 -5.12
CA TYR A 83 1.16 -1.94 -5.73
C TYR A 83 2.50 -2.43 -6.28
N ASP A 84 2.91 -3.63 -5.92
CA ASP A 84 4.10 -4.28 -6.44
C ASP A 84 3.73 -5.31 -7.53
N PRO A 85 4.12 -5.07 -8.80
CA PRO A 85 3.89 -6.02 -9.89
C PRO A 85 4.60 -7.36 -9.73
N SER A 86 5.66 -7.43 -8.92
CA SER A 86 6.48 -8.64 -8.77
C SER A 86 5.77 -9.69 -7.89
N SER A 87 5.12 -9.22 -6.83
CA SER A 87 4.35 -10.04 -5.89
C SER A 87 2.84 -10.00 -6.13
N GLU A 88 2.38 -9.22 -7.11
CA GLU A 88 0.96 -9.01 -7.44
C GLU A 88 0.10 -8.60 -6.23
N SER A 89 0.63 -7.71 -5.39
CA SER A 89 -0.01 -7.33 -4.13
C SER A 89 0.22 -5.86 -3.76
N PHE A 90 -0.61 -5.34 -2.85
CA PHE A 90 -0.42 -4.04 -2.23
C PHE A 90 0.55 -4.13 -1.04
N GLY A 91 1.32 -3.07 -0.84
CA GLY A 91 2.22 -2.91 0.30
C GLY A 91 2.28 -1.47 0.79
N ALA A 92 2.89 -1.29 1.96
CA ALA A 92 3.11 0.02 2.56
C ALA A 92 4.58 0.39 2.51
N ALA A 93 4.85 1.66 2.21
CA ALA A 93 6.18 2.23 2.25
C ALA A 93 6.24 3.41 3.20
N TRP A 94 7.34 3.51 3.93
CA TRP A 94 7.69 4.67 4.73
C TRP A 94 8.54 5.65 3.92
N GLY A 95 8.20 6.93 3.94
CA GLY A 95 9.01 8.00 3.35
C GLY A 95 8.20 9.06 2.61
N PRO A 96 8.88 9.85 1.74
CA PRO A 96 10.29 9.71 1.39
C PRO A 96 11.20 10.14 2.55
N ASP A 97 12.35 9.47 2.71
CA ASP A 97 13.42 9.95 3.58
C ASP A 97 13.85 11.35 3.13
N GLU A 98 13.90 12.31 4.07
CA GLU A 98 14.14 13.72 3.75
C GLU A 98 15.52 13.98 3.13
N SER A 99 16.49 13.11 3.41
CA SER A 99 17.88 13.29 2.96
C SER A 99 18.16 12.62 1.62
N THR A 100 17.52 11.47 1.35
CA THR A 100 17.79 10.62 0.18
C THR A 100 16.65 10.57 -0.81
N GLY A 101 15.44 10.99 -0.41
CA GLY A 101 14.22 10.86 -1.21
C GLY A 101 13.73 9.42 -1.36
N GLN A 102 14.29 8.47 -0.60
CA GLN A 102 14.03 7.04 -0.75
C GLN A 102 12.82 6.61 0.08
N TYR A 103 12.10 5.61 -0.41
CA TYR A 103 11.01 4.97 0.31
C TYR A 103 11.46 3.61 0.81
N LEU A 104 11.15 3.28 2.06
CA LEU A 104 11.44 1.99 2.68
C LEU A 104 10.18 1.12 2.64
N ASP A 105 10.28 -0.08 2.08
CA ASP A 105 9.21 -1.07 2.15
C ASP A 105 9.04 -1.54 3.60
N LEU A 106 7.81 -1.55 4.12
CA LEU A 106 7.52 -1.95 5.50
C LEU A 106 7.25 -3.45 5.67
N GLY A 107 7.21 -4.22 4.59
CA GLY A 107 7.04 -5.67 4.65
C GLY A 107 5.59 -6.16 4.74
N PHE A 108 4.62 -5.25 4.68
CA PHE A 108 3.21 -5.62 4.62
C PHE A 108 2.80 -5.99 3.19
N ARG A 109 1.99 -7.04 3.06
CA ARG A 109 1.45 -7.53 1.79
C ARG A 109 -0.02 -7.91 1.97
N SER A 110 -0.88 -7.46 1.06
CA SER A 110 -2.29 -7.83 1.00
C SER A 110 -2.82 -7.68 -0.43
N ASP A 111 -3.85 -8.43 -0.78
CA ASP A 111 -4.66 -8.21 -1.99
C ASP A 111 -5.71 -7.11 -1.79
N ASP A 112 -5.95 -6.69 -0.54
CA ASP A 112 -6.81 -5.58 -0.17
C ASP A 112 -6.02 -4.32 0.20
N VAL A 113 -6.29 -3.23 -0.52
CA VAL A 113 -5.68 -1.92 -0.27
C VAL A 113 -6.10 -1.33 1.07
N LEU A 114 -7.28 -1.67 1.60
CA LEU A 114 -7.75 -1.15 2.88
C LEU A 114 -7.06 -1.81 4.07
N ASP A 115 -6.64 -3.08 3.95
CA ASP A 115 -5.82 -3.74 4.96
C ASP A 115 -4.46 -3.04 5.10
N ILE A 116 -3.87 -2.65 3.98
CA ILE A 116 -2.61 -1.89 3.97
C ILE A 116 -2.83 -0.47 4.50
N ALA A 117 -3.91 0.20 4.12
CA ALA A 117 -4.23 1.56 4.58
C ALA A 117 -4.60 1.64 6.08
N ALA A 118 -4.89 0.49 6.70
CA ALA A 118 -5.17 0.39 8.13
C ALA A 118 -3.92 0.13 8.99
N ALA A 119 -2.78 -0.19 8.36
CA ALA A 119 -1.52 -0.54 9.03
C ALA A 119 -0.80 0.64 9.69
#